data_AF-A0A2H6AG44-F1
#
_entry.id   AF-A0A2H6AG44-F1
#
_cell.length_a   1.000
_cell.length_b   1.000
_cell.length_c   1.000
_cell.angle_alpha   90.00
_cell.angle_beta   90.00
_cell.angle_gamma   90.00
#
_symmetry.space_group_name_H-M   'P 1'
#
loop_
_entity.id
_entity.type
_entity.pdbx_description
1 polymer ?
#
loop_
_entity_poly.entity_id
_entity_poly.type
_entity_poly.pdbx_seq_one_letter_code
_entity_poly.pdbx_strand_id
1 'polypeptide(L)'
;MSLLVDNPILNSPFEEPTRYWAYEEGQPVLKKGRRPAGYYLKARTRGLQMAMLEEEFIPLELVNTIRERVQNWRERGHPGARPITRQLLNHWNNPERERKLFFCQRQAAETLIWLVEASQAEKQGIMIPKDNGLTRYACKMATGSGKTVVMGMVIAWQVLNKLANPQDRRFSDSPFPTSGRTCGMNTGRTTLSAGAARTGGRLR
;
A
#
# COMPACT_ATOMS: atom_id res chain seq x y z
N MET A 1 20.27 -13.83 24.73
CA MET A 1 19.08 -14.45 24.09
C MET A 1 19.10 -14.05 22.63
N SER A 2 19.31 -15.01 21.73
CA SER A 2 19.34 -14.76 20.29
C SER A 2 17.92 -14.42 19.82
N LEU A 3 17.71 -13.16 19.42
CA LEU A 3 16.51 -12.70 18.70
C LEU A 3 16.41 -13.31 17.27
N LEU A 4 17.27 -14.26 16.96
CA LEU A 4 17.46 -14.83 15.63
C LEU A 4 16.74 -16.16 15.59
N VAL A 5 15.64 -16.20 14.82
CA VAL A 5 14.98 -17.42 14.41
C VAL A 5 15.80 -18.04 13.28
N ASP A 6 16.09 -19.34 13.35
CA ASP A 6 16.88 -20.06 12.34
C ASP A 6 16.28 -20.01 10.93
N ASN A 7 14.93 -19.99 10.83
CA ASN A 7 14.19 -19.85 9.58
C ASN A 7 13.22 -18.65 9.62
N PRO A 8 13.68 -17.44 9.24
CA PRO A 8 12.85 -16.24 9.26
C PRO A 8 11.80 -16.21 8.14
N ILE A 9 12.01 -16.94 7.05
CA ILE A 9 11.12 -16.97 5.89
C ILE A 9 10.14 -18.14 6.03
N LEU A 10 8.86 -17.81 6.27
CA LEU A 10 7.80 -18.81 6.51
C LEU A 10 6.87 -19.06 5.32
N ASN A 11 6.70 -18.07 4.43
CA ASN A 11 5.66 -18.09 3.39
C ASN A 11 6.27 -17.95 1.99
N SER A 12 5.58 -18.52 1.01
CA SER A 12 5.86 -18.29 -0.40
C SER A 12 5.57 -16.83 -0.79
N PRO A 13 6.37 -16.19 -1.66
CA PRO A 13 6.13 -14.82 -2.12
C PRO A 13 4.95 -14.70 -3.10
N PHE A 14 4.45 -15.82 -3.63
CA PHE A 14 3.39 -15.85 -4.65
C PHE A 14 2.00 -16.11 -4.09
N GLU A 15 1.92 -16.64 -2.88
CA GLU A 15 0.67 -17.03 -2.22
C GLU A 15 0.33 -16.10 -1.06
N GLU A 16 -0.90 -16.19 -0.57
CA GLU A 16 -1.32 -15.45 0.61
C GLU A 16 -0.55 -15.96 1.85
N PRO A 17 0.06 -15.06 2.66
CA PRO A 17 0.78 -15.48 3.85
C PRO A 17 -0.14 -16.14 4.87
N THR A 18 0.20 -17.37 5.28
CA THR A 18 -0.59 -18.19 6.20
C THR A 18 0.00 -18.28 7.60
N ARG A 19 1.25 -17.83 7.80
CA ARG A 19 1.96 -17.89 9.09
C ARG A 19 2.76 -16.62 9.32
N TYR A 20 2.95 -16.24 10.58
CA TYR A 20 3.85 -15.14 10.95
C TYR A 20 4.48 -15.36 12.32
N TRP A 21 5.65 -14.77 12.51
CA TRP A 21 6.30 -14.67 13.81
C TRP A 21 5.68 -13.50 14.59
N ALA A 22 5.12 -13.78 15.76
CA ALA A 22 4.74 -12.80 16.78
C ALA A 22 5.84 -12.76 17.84
N TYR A 23 6.17 -11.58 18.35
CA TYR A 23 7.06 -11.46 19.50
C TYR A 23 6.20 -11.21 20.73
N GLU A 24 6.18 -12.16 21.64
CA GLU A 24 5.49 -12.07 22.93
C GLU A 24 6.56 -12.21 24.01
N GLU A 25 6.66 -11.22 24.91
CA GLU A 25 7.64 -11.23 26.01
C GLU A 25 9.10 -11.46 25.57
N GLY A 26 9.44 -11.03 24.36
CA GLY A 26 10.78 -11.20 23.78
C GLY A 26 11.05 -12.57 23.14
N GLN A 27 10.06 -13.48 23.11
CA GLN A 27 10.16 -14.78 22.44
C GLN A 27 9.39 -14.81 21.11
N PRO A 28 9.98 -15.35 20.03
CA PRO A 28 9.31 -15.51 18.74
C PRO A 28 8.33 -16.70 18.79
N VAL A 29 7.04 -16.41 18.79
CA VAL A 29 5.95 -17.40 18.73
C VAL A 29 5.40 -17.48 17.31
N LEU A 30 5.29 -18.70 16.77
CA LEU A 30 4.70 -18.93 15.47
C LEU A 30 3.18 -18.90 15.56
N LYS A 31 2.55 -17.91 14.92
CA LYS A 31 1.08 -17.82 14.82
C LYS A 31 0.58 -18.18 13.42
N LYS A 32 -0.59 -18.82 13.38
CA LYS A 32 -1.33 -19.10 12.14
C LYS A 32 -2.14 -17.88 11.70
N GLY A 33 -2.34 -17.75 10.40
CA GLY A 33 -3.02 -16.64 9.76
C GLY A 33 -2.07 -15.58 9.23
N ARG A 34 -2.65 -14.51 8.69
CA ARG A 34 -1.92 -13.36 8.18
C ARG A 34 -1.67 -12.36 9.30
N ARG A 35 -0.46 -11.79 9.33
CA ARG A 35 -0.12 -10.75 10.30
C ARG A 35 -1.05 -9.52 10.16
N PRO A 36 -1.69 -9.06 11.25
CA PRO A 36 -2.48 -7.84 11.21
C PRO A 36 -1.60 -6.64 10.85
N ALA A 37 -2.16 -5.70 10.08
CA ALA A 37 -1.53 -4.41 9.86
C ALA A 37 -1.57 -3.62 11.17
N GLY A 38 -0.43 -3.05 11.54
CA GLY A 38 -0.26 -2.26 12.76
C GLY A 38 1.15 -1.70 12.84
N TYR A 39 1.41 -0.89 13.85
CA TYR A 39 2.74 -0.38 14.17
C TYR A 39 2.98 -0.52 15.67
N TYR A 40 4.25 -0.65 16.05
CA TYR A 40 4.65 -0.63 17.45
C TYR A 40 4.99 0.81 17.83
N LEU A 41 4.38 1.32 18.90
CA LEU A 41 4.84 2.55 19.52
C LEU A 41 5.92 2.21 20.53
N LYS A 42 7.07 2.88 20.41
CA LYS A 42 8.02 2.99 21.51
C LYS A 42 7.71 4.27 22.24
N ALA A 43 7.37 4.18 23.53
CA ALA A 43 7.19 5.35 24.36
C ALA A 43 8.49 6.18 24.37
N ARG A 44 8.48 7.34 23.69
CA ARG A 44 9.59 8.31 23.75
C ARG A 44 9.43 9.14 25.02
N THR A 45 9.72 8.59 26.18
CA THR A 45 9.87 9.40 27.40
C THR A 45 11.36 9.59 27.67
N ARG A 46 11.79 10.86 27.72
CA ARG A 46 13.13 11.27 28.18
C ARG A 46 13.24 10.95 29.68
N GLY A 47 13.78 9.79 30.01
CA GLY A 47 14.12 9.41 31.39
C GLY A 47 14.86 8.08 31.38
N LEU A 48 16.00 8.00 32.09
CA LEU A 48 16.89 6.83 32.16
C LEU A 48 16.26 5.61 32.86
N GLN A 49 14.98 5.67 33.20
CA GLN A 49 14.30 4.67 34.02
C GLN A 49 12.96 4.38 33.36
N MET A 50 12.89 3.24 32.67
CA MET A 50 11.77 2.66 31.88
C MET A 50 12.11 2.36 30.40
N ALA A 51 13.32 1.90 30.10
CA ALA A 51 13.67 1.34 28.77
C ALA A 51 13.06 -0.07 28.51
N MET A 52 12.22 -0.56 29.42
CA MET A 52 11.55 -1.87 29.33
C MET A 52 10.04 -1.76 29.10
N LEU A 53 9.50 -0.59 28.73
CA LEU A 53 8.07 -0.49 28.40
C LEU A 53 7.79 -1.24 27.09
N GLU A 54 6.93 -2.24 27.25
CA GLU A 54 6.29 -3.08 26.24
C GLU A 54 6.05 -2.32 24.93
N GLU A 55 6.53 -2.89 23.83
CA GLU A 55 6.19 -2.41 22.49
C GLU A 55 4.69 -2.65 22.27
N GLU A 56 3.85 -1.66 22.58
CA GLU A 56 2.42 -1.78 22.38
C GLU A 56 2.11 -1.82 20.87
N PHE A 57 1.50 -2.92 20.43
CA PHE A 57 1.09 -3.10 19.05
C PHE A 57 -0.25 -2.42 18.82
N ILE A 58 -0.26 -1.34 18.05
CA ILE A 58 -1.50 -0.66 17.67
C ILE A 58 -1.94 -1.18 16.30
N PRO A 59 -3.08 -1.90 16.21
CA PRO A 59 -3.62 -2.37 14.96
C PRO A 59 -4.17 -1.21 14.13
N LEU A 60 -3.98 -1.29 12.82
CA LEU A 60 -4.63 -0.41 11.84
C LEU A 60 -5.95 -1.04 11.40
N GLU A 61 -7.00 -0.84 12.19
CA GLU A 61 -8.32 -1.44 11.99
C GLU A 61 -8.84 -1.23 10.56
N LEU A 62 -8.84 0.02 10.08
CA LEU A 62 -9.30 0.36 8.72
C LEU A 62 -8.60 -0.47 7.64
N VAL A 63 -7.28 -0.66 7.75
CA VAL A 63 -6.48 -1.42 6.78
C VAL A 63 -6.80 -2.91 6.87
N ASN A 64 -6.99 -3.43 8.08
CA ASN A 64 -7.36 -4.83 8.28
C ASN A 64 -8.76 -5.12 7.73
N THR A 65 -9.73 -4.24 7.96
CA THR A 65 -11.07 -4.33 7.38
C THR A 65 -11.03 -4.26 5.85
N ILE A 66 -10.27 -3.33 5.26
CA ILE A 66 -10.13 -3.25 3.79
C ILE A 66 -9.54 -4.55 3.23
N ARG A 67 -8.52 -5.14 3.88
CA ARG A 67 -7.92 -6.41 3.42
C ARG A 67 -8.94 -7.53 3.37
N GLU A 68 -9.77 -7.66 4.42
CA GLU A 68 -10.83 -8.66 4.48
C GLU A 68 -11.89 -8.43 3.40
N ARG A 69 -12.30 -7.17 3.18
CA ARG A 69 -13.27 -6.81 2.12
C ARG A 69 -12.74 -7.13 0.73
N VAL A 70 -11.47 -6.80 0.46
CA VAL A 70 -10.82 -7.10 -0.82
C VAL A 70 -10.67 -8.60 -1.02
N GLN A 71 -10.34 -9.35 0.04
CA GLN A 71 -10.32 -10.81 -0.01
C GLN A 71 -11.68 -11.39 -0.39
N ASN A 72 -12.75 -10.98 0.31
CA ASN A 72 -14.11 -11.41 0.02
C ASN A 72 -14.56 -11.02 -1.39
N TRP A 73 -14.19 -9.83 -1.86
CA TRP A 73 -14.48 -9.35 -3.21
C TRP A 73 -13.80 -10.21 -4.29
N ARG A 74 -12.54 -10.58 -4.05
CA ARG A 74 -11.77 -11.47 -4.93
C ARG A 74 -12.35 -12.88 -4.97
N GLU A 75 -12.73 -13.44 -3.83
CA GLU A 75 -13.35 -14.79 -3.74
C GLU A 75 -14.68 -14.86 -4.47
N ARG A 76 -15.43 -13.75 -4.52
CA ARG A 76 -16.70 -13.63 -5.28
C ARG A 76 -16.50 -13.32 -6.76
N GLY A 77 -15.27 -13.26 -7.26
CA GLY A 77 -14.99 -12.97 -8.67
C GLY A 77 -15.16 -11.50 -9.07
N HIS A 78 -14.92 -10.58 -8.14
CA HIS A 78 -14.93 -9.13 -8.36
C HIS A 78 -16.32 -8.57 -8.78
N PRO A 79 -17.37 -8.73 -7.94
CA PRO A 79 -18.68 -8.16 -8.23
C PRO A 79 -18.61 -6.64 -8.41
N GLY A 80 -19.38 -6.10 -9.36
CA GLY A 80 -19.40 -4.68 -9.68
C GLY A 80 -18.19 -4.16 -10.46
N ALA A 81 -17.15 -4.97 -10.69
CA ALA A 81 -16.02 -4.61 -11.53
C ALA A 81 -16.39 -4.59 -13.01
N ARG A 82 -15.75 -3.67 -13.76
CA ARG A 82 -15.94 -3.59 -15.22
C ARG A 82 -15.49 -4.86 -15.92
N PRO A 83 -16.08 -5.20 -17.09
CA PRO A 83 -15.64 -6.37 -17.86
C PRO A 83 -14.14 -6.35 -18.20
N ILE A 84 -13.59 -5.20 -18.61
CA ILE A 84 -12.16 -5.02 -18.90
C ILE A 84 -11.32 -5.26 -17.65
N THR A 85 -11.72 -4.67 -16.52
CA THR A 85 -11.03 -4.86 -15.24
C THR A 85 -11.03 -6.33 -14.81
N ARG A 86 -12.16 -7.04 -14.97
CA ARG A 86 -12.23 -8.49 -14.68
C ARG A 86 -11.29 -9.30 -15.57
N GLN A 87 -11.25 -9.01 -16.88
CA GLN A 87 -10.30 -9.66 -17.79
C GLN A 87 -8.84 -9.39 -17.40
N LEU A 88 -8.52 -8.15 -17.02
CA LEU A 88 -7.18 -7.76 -16.59
C LEU A 88 -6.77 -8.46 -15.29
N LEU A 89 -7.66 -8.53 -14.30
CA LEU A 89 -7.43 -9.24 -13.04
C LEU A 89 -7.24 -10.75 -13.29
N ASN A 90 -8.05 -11.35 -14.16
CA ASN A 90 -7.90 -12.76 -14.55
C ASN A 90 -6.55 -13.00 -15.25
N HIS A 91 -6.13 -12.08 -16.12
CA HIS A 91 -4.82 -12.16 -16.78
C HIS A 91 -3.66 -12.10 -15.77
N TRP A 92 -3.74 -11.20 -14.78
CA TRP A 92 -2.71 -11.11 -13.73
C TRP A 92 -2.72 -12.30 -12.76
N ASN A 93 -3.87 -12.95 -12.59
CA ASN A 93 -4.05 -14.11 -11.73
C ASN A 93 -3.74 -15.44 -12.44
N ASN A 94 -3.45 -15.43 -13.74
CA ASN A 94 -3.17 -16.65 -14.50
C ASN A 94 -1.85 -17.32 -14.02
N PRO A 95 -1.89 -18.57 -13.52
CA PRO A 95 -0.70 -19.29 -13.06
C PRO A 95 0.28 -19.67 -14.19
N GLU A 96 -0.17 -19.70 -15.44
CA GLU A 96 0.65 -20.07 -16.62
C GLU A 96 1.49 -18.92 -17.16
N ARG A 97 1.39 -17.73 -16.56
CA ARG A 97 2.16 -16.57 -17.01
C ARG A 97 3.65 -16.80 -16.81
N GLU A 98 4.45 -16.51 -17.85
CA GLU A 98 5.92 -16.60 -17.82
C GLU A 98 6.54 -15.89 -16.60
N ARG A 99 6.00 -14.72 -16.24
CA ARG A 99 6.40 -13.94 -15.07
C ARG A 99 5.27 -13.88 -14.05
N LYS A 100 5.32 -14.79 -13.07
CA LYS A 100 4.41 -14.81 -11.93
C LYS A 100 4.56 -13.54 -11.10
N LEU A 101 3.44 -12.88 -10.82
CA LEU A 101 3.41 -11.70 -9.95
C LEU A 101 3.44 -12.13 -8.49
N PHE A 102 4.12 -11.35 -7.64
CA PHE A 102 4.06 -11.58 -6.21
C PHE A 102 2.67 -11.27 -5.66
N PHE A 103 2.29 -11.99 -4.61
CA PHE A 103 1.00 -11.79 -3.94
C PHE A 103 0.80 -10.34 -3.50
N CYS A 104 1.85 -9.74 -2.91
CA CYS A 104 1.83 -8.35 -2.47
C CYS A 104 1.58 -7.35 -3.62
N GLN A 105 2.02 -7.67 -4.84
CA GLN A 105 1.82 -6.81 -6.01
C GLN A 105 0.37 -6.91 -6.50
N ARG A 106 -0.13 -8.14 -6.63
CA ARG A 106 -1.52 -8.43 -7.01
C ARG A 106 -2.50 -7.79 -6.05
N GLN A 107 -2.30 -8.01 -4.75
CA GLN A 107 -3.15 -7.44 -3.72
C GLN A 107 -3.12 -5.91 -3.69
N ALA A 108 -1.95 -5.28 -3.90
CA ALA A 108 -1.87 -3.83 -3.94
C ALA A 108 -2.69 -3.25 -5.10
N ALA A 109 -2.58 -3.86 -6.29
CA ALA A 109 -3.38 -3.47 -7.45
C ALA A 109 -4.88 -3.74 -7.23
N GLU A 110 -5.26 -4.93 -6.76
CA GLU A 110 -6.64 -5.30 -6.44
C GLU A 110 -7.28 -4.34 -5.43
N THR A 111 -6.54 -3.94 -4.39
CA THR A 111 -7.03 -3.00 -3.37
C THR A 111 -7.32 -1.63 -3.98
N LEU A 112 -6.44 -1.11 -4.83
CA LEU A 112 -6.64 0.18 -5.50
C LEU A 112 -7.84 0.14 -6.45
N ILE A 113 -7.96 -0.95 -7.21
CA ILE A 113 -9.10 -1.16 -8.12
C ILE A 113 -10.39 -1.24 -7.31
N TRP A 114 -10.42 -2.01 -6.23
CA TRP A 114 -11.57 -2.13 -5.34
C TRP A 114 -11.99 -0.76 -4.77
N LEU A 115 -11.04 0.07 -4.32
CA LEU A 115 -11.32 1.42 -3.82
C LEU A 115 -11.98 2.33 -4.86
N VAL A 116 -11.74 2.10 -6.16
CA VAL A 116 -12.30 2.92 -7.25
C VAL A 116 -13.58 2.31 -7.83
N GLU A 117 -13.57 1.02 -8.17
CA GLU A 117 -14.66 0.36 -8.91
C GLU A 117 -15.69 -0.33 -8.02
N ALA A 118 -15.35 -0.75 -6.80
CA ALA A 118 -16.30 -1.50 -5.98
C ALA A 118 -17.54 -0.67 -5.64
N SER A 119 -18.67 -1.36 -5.48
CA SER A 119 -19.95 -0.73 -5.22
C SER A 119 -19.97 0.00 -3.87
N GLN A 120 -20.85 0.99 -3.73
CA GLN A 120 -20.97 1.73 -2.47
C GLN A 120 -21.43 0.83 -1.31
N ALA A 121 -22.18 -0.24 -1.60
CA ALA A 121 -22.59 -1.25 -0.63
C ALA A 121 -21.39 -2.03 -0.08
N GLU A 122 -20.41 -2.37 -0.92
CA GLU A 122 -19.19 -3.06 -0.46
C GLU A 122 -18.28 -2.15 0.38
N LYS A 123 -18.35 -0.84 0.18
CA LYS A 123 -17.61 0.18 0.93
C LYS A 123 -18.36 0.67 2.18
N GLN A 124 -19.52 0.09 2.50
CA GLN A 124 -20.30 0.50 3.65
C GLN A 124 -19.50 0.33 4.95
N GLY A 125 -19.46 1.39 5.75
CA GLY A 125 -18.71 1.43 7.02
C GLY A 125 -17.23 1.81 6.87
N ILE A 126 -16.72 2.00 5.64
CA ILE A 126 -15.33 2.41 5.39
C ILE A 126 -15.30 3.90 5.09
N MET A 127 -14.97 4.70 6.11
CA MET A 127 -14.78 6.14 5.98
C MET A 127 -13.29 6.44 5.82
N ILE A 128 -12.89 6.85 4.61
CA ILE A 128 -11.51 7.25 4.32
C ILE A 128 -11.38 8.75 4.56
N PRO A 129 -10.47 9.19 5.46
CA PRO A 129 -10.23 10.60 5.68
C PRO A 129 -9.84 11.32 4.39
N LYS A 130 -10.44 12.48 4.14
CA LYS A 130 -10.11 13.34 2.99
C LYS A 130 -9.15 14.42 3.44
N ASP A 131 -8.06 14.60 2.70
CA ASP A 131 -7.09 15.68 2.93
C ASP A 131 -7.31 16.78 1.89
N ASN A 132 -7.74 17.96 2.32
CA ASN A 132 -8.11 19.09 1.46
C ASN A 132 -9.12 18.74 0.35
N GLY A 133 -10.14 17.95 0.69
CA GLY A 133 -11.20 17.54 -0.25
C GLY A 133 -10.81 16.43 -1.22
N LEU A 134 -9.54 16.02 -1.23
CA LEU A 134 -9.03 14.92 -2.07
C LEU A 134 -8.82 13.66 -1.23
N THR A 135 -9.18 12.51 -1.79
CA THR A 135 -8.88 11.21 -1.19
C THR A 135 -7.52 10.75 -1.71
N ARG A 136 -6.54 10.58 -0.81
CA ARG A 136 -5.19 10.13 -1.17
C ARG A 136 -5.01 8.68 -0.78
N TYR A 137 -4.59 7.85 -1.73
CA TYR A 137 -4.27 6.45 -1.49
C TYR A 137 -2.77 6.25 -1.49
N ALA A 138 -2.27 5.47 -0.54
CA ALA A 138 -0.85 5.13 -0.43
C ALA A 138 -0.68 3.62 -0.22
N CYS A 139 0.17 3.00 -1.04
CA CYS A 139 0.55 1.60 -0.88
C CYS A 139 1.94 1.52 -0.24
N LYS A 140 2.01 1.09 1.03
CA LYS A 140 3.29 0.86 1.71
C LYS A 140 3.82 -0.53 1.38
N MET A 141 4.97 -0.57 0.71
CA MET A 141 5.60 -1.80 0.22
C MET A 141 7.11 -1.81 0.52
N ALA A 142 7.65 -2.99 0.85
CA ALA A 142 9.08 -3.18 1.10
C ALA A 142 9.93 -2.81 -0.14
N THR A 143 11.16 -2.36 0.08
CA THR A 143 12.17 -2.22 -0.99
C THR A 143 12.47 -3.60 -1.58
N GLY A 144 12.57 -3.67 -2.91
CA GLY A 144 12.73 -4.95 -3.63
C GLY A 144 11.43 -5.71 -3.94
N SER A 145 10.27 -5.36 -3.36
CA SER A 145 9.01 -6.08 -3.63
C SER A 145 8.31 -5.68 -4.94
N GLY A 146 8.94 -4.85 -5.79
CA GLY A 146 8.43 -4.44 -7.10
C GLY A 146 7.33 -3.38 -7.06
N LYS A 147 7.53 -2.28 -6.31
CA LYS A 147 6.62 -1.11 -6.31
C LYS A 147 6.39 -0.54 -7.71
N THR A 148 7.42 -0.54 -8.55
CA THR A 148 7.36 -0.09 -9.95
C THR A 148 6.43 -0.98 -10.79
N VAL A 149 6.41 -2.30 -10.53
CA VAL A 149 5.49 -3.23 -11.22
C VAL A 149 4.05 -2.88 -10.88
N VAL A 150 3.75 -2.61 -9.60
CA VAL A 150 2.42 -2.19 -9.16
C VAL A 150 2.02 -0.86 -9.82
N MET A 151 2.93 0.11 -9.89
CA MET A 151 2.69 1.36 -10.61
C MET A 151 2.33 1.11 -12.09
N GLY A 152 3.09 0.24 -12.77
CA GLY A 152 2.81 -0.16 -14.15
C GLY A 152 1.45 -0.86 -14.31
N MET A 153 1.08 -1.73 -13.37
CA MET A 153 -0.23 -2.39 -13.36
C MET A 153 -1.38 -1.37 -13.23
N VAL A 154 -1.25 -0.39 -12.34
CA VAL A 154 -2.26 0.66 -12.14
C VAL A 154 -2.36 1.55 -13.38
N ILE A 155 -1.23 1.92 -13.98
CA ILE A 155 -1.22 2.70 -15.24
C ILE A 155 -1.90 1.91 -16.37
N ALA A 156 -1.56 0.64 -16.54
CA ALA A 156 -2.19 -0.21 -17.55
C ALA A 156 -3.70 -0.32 -17.32
N TRP A 157 -4.14 -0.54 -16.08
CA TRP A 157 -5.56 -0.56 -15.73
C TRP A 157 -6.28 0.75 -16.04
N GLN A 158 -5.66 1.89 -15.75
CA GLN A 158 -6.21 3.22 -16.04
C GLN A 158 -6.37 3.44 -17.55
N VAL A 159 -5.32 3.18 -18.32
CA VAL A 159 -5.30 3.38 -19.78
C VAL A 159 -6.29 2.43 -20.47
N LEU A 160 -6.32 1.14 -20.11
CA LEU A 160 -7.22 0.17 -20.72
C LEU A 160 -8.69 0.50 -20.45
N ASN A 161 -9.03 0.94 -19.24
CA ASN A 161 -10.40 1.36 -18.93
C ASN A 161 -10.79 2.65 -19.64
N LYS A 162 -9.85 3.57 -19.82
CA LYS A 162 -10.09 4.81 -20.56
C LYS A 162 -10.32 4.55 -22.05
N LEU A 163 -9.50 3.69 -22.67
CA LEU A 163 -9.67 3.27 -24.06
C LEU A 163 -11.01 2.58 -24.28
N ALA A 164 -11.42 1.71 -23.35
CA ALA A 164 -12.68 1.00 -23.46
C ALA A 164 -13.91 1.89 -23.21
N ASN A 165 -13.77 2.97 -22.42
CA ASN A 165 -14.84 3.93 -22.15
C ASN A 165 -14.30 5.38 -22.16
N PRO A 166 -14.14 6.00 -23.34
CA PRO A 166 -13.51 7.32 -23.47
C PRO A 166 -14.25 8.45 -22.74
N GLN A 167 -15.57 8.30 -22.58
CA GLN A 167 -16.43 9.30 -21.92
C GLN A 167 -16.28 9.32 -20.39
N ASP A 168 -15.64 8.32 -19.79
CA ASP A 168 -15.53 8.25 -18.34
C ASP A 168 -14.44 9.20 -17.81
N ARG A 169 -14.84 10.11 -16.92
CA ARG A 169 -13.97 11.09 -16.26
C ARG A 169 -13.15 10.49 -15.12
N ARG A 170 -13.45 9.26 -14.69
CA ARG A 170 -12.72 8.57 -13.60
C ARG A 170 -11.35 8.04 -14.04
N PHE A 171 -11.11 7.91 -15.35
CA PHE A 171 -9.88 7.37 -15.91
C PHE A 171 -9.15 8.43 -16.75
N SER A 172 -7.83 8.49 -16.62
CA SER A 172 -6.99 9.48 -17.29
C SER A 172 -6.26 8.89 -18.49
N ASP A 173 -6.26 9.62 -19.62
CA ASP A 173 -5.52 9.23 -20.85
C ASP A 173 -4.00 9.45 -20.75
N SER A 174 -3.54 10.25 -19.78
CA SER A 174 -2.12 10.57 -19.62
C SER A 174 -1.62 10.19 -18.22
N PRO A 175 -0.70 9.22 -18.09
CA PRO A 175 -0.12 8.81 -16.80
C PRO A 175 0.98 9.76 -16.30
N PHE A 176 1.45 10.69 -17.14
CA PHE A 176 2.45 11.70 -16.79
C PHE A 176 1.97 13.07 -17.27
N PRO A 177 1.83 14.09 -16.39
CA PRO A 177 1.62 15.44 -16.88
C PRO A 177 2.89 15.88 -17.61
N THR A 178 2.90 15.77 -18.94
CA THR A 178 3.78 16.58 -19.76
C THR A 178 3.34 18.03 -19.56
N SER A 179 4.28 18.83 -19.07
CA SER A 179 4.16 20.27 -18.84
C SER A 179 3.45 20.95 -20.01
N GLY A 180 2.24 21.44 -19.80
CA GLY A 180 1.52 22.17 -20.84
C GLY A 180 0.03 22.41 -20.61
N ARG A 181 -0.62 21.74 -19.65
CA ARG A 181 -1.97 22.12 -19.21
C ARG A 181 -1.97 22.35 -17.71
N THR A 182 -2.17 23.61 -17.35
CA THR A 182 -2.31 24.16 -16.01
C THR A 182 -3.45 23.47 -15.26
N CYS A 183 -3.13 22.39 -14.55
CA CYS A 183 -3.84 22.05 -13.34
C CYS A 183 -3.35 23.04 -12.27
N GLY A 184 -4.21 23.97 -11.87
CA GLY A 184 -3.89 25.02 -10.91
C GLY A 184 -3.49 24.45 -9.55
N MET A 185 -2.20 24.18 -9.36
CA MET A 185 -1.59 24.21 -8.04
C MET A 185 -1.38 25.67 -7.68
N ASN A 186 -2.29 26.21 -6.88
CA ASN A 186 -2.09 27.49 -6.22
C ASN A 186 -0.96 27.29 -5.20
N THR A 187 0.26 27.59 -5.63
CA THR A 187 1.46 27.58 -4.80
C THR A 187 1.40 28.75 -3.83
N GLY A 188 0.80 28.49 -2.67
CA GLY A 188 0.97 29.29 -1.47
C GLY A 188 2.45 29.29 -1.06
N ARG A 189 3.14 30.33 -1.50
CA ARG A 189 4.48 30.77 -1.14
C ARG A 189 4.66 30.69 0.39
N THR A 190 5.41 29.70 0.87
CA THR A 190 6.07 29.79 2.17
C THR A 190 7.55 29.51 1.95
N THR A 191 8.30 30.61 1.84
CA THR A 191 9.75 30.66 1.84
C THR A 191 10.29 30.11 3.15
N LEU A 192 10.95 28.96 3.12
CA LEU A 192 11.91 28.55 4.15
C LEU A 192 13.31 28.70 3.55
N SER A 193 13.94 29.82 3.88
CA SER A 193 15.35 30.11 3.66
C SER A 193 16.20 29.09 4.43
N ALA A 194 16.79 28.13 3.73
CA ALA A 194 17.88 27.32 4.26
C ALA A 194 19.19 28.13 4.09
N GLY A 195 19.58 28.83 5.16
CA GLY A 195 20.90 29.42 5.30
C GLY A 195 21.96 28.33 5.41
N ALA A 196 22.68 28.10 4.32
CA ALA A 196 23.87 27.26 4.28
C ALA A 196 25.06 28.03 4.86
N ALA A 197 25.35 27.86 6.15
CA ALA A 197 26.63 28.25 6.73
C ALA A 197 27.66 27.15 6.45
N ARG A 198 28.42 27.31 5.36
CA ARG A 198 29.69 26.61 5.14
C ARG A 198 30.76 27.35 5.95
N THR A 199 31.35 26.69 6.94
CA THR A 199 32.64 27.11 7.52
C THR A 199 33.67 26.03 7.22
N GLY A 200 34.26 26.14 6.03
CA GLY A 200 35.57 25.57 5.70
C GLY A 200 36.62 26.67 5.90
N GLY A 201 37.72 26.35 6.58
CA GLY A 201 38.70 27.32 7.01
C GLY A 201 39.76 27.72 5.98
N ARG A 202 40.66 28.59 6.50
CA ARG A 202 42.07 28.87 6.16
C ARG A 202 42.40 30.24 5.55
N LEU A 203 43.47 30.82 6.10
CA LEU A 203 44.35 31.93 5.67
C LEU A 203 43.98 33.35 6.15
N ARG A 204 44.48 33.74 7.32
CA ARG A 204 45.74 34.49 7.49
C ARG A 204 46.25 34.32 8.93
#